data_AF-A0A519NUZ7-F1
#
_entry.id   AF-A0A519NUZ7-F1
#
_cell.length_a   1.000
_cell.length_b   1.000
_cell.length_c   1.000
_cell.angle_alpha   90.00
_cell.angle_beta   90.00
_cell.angle_gamma   90.00
#
_symmetry.space_group_name_H-M   'P 1'
#
loop_
_entity.id
_entity.type
_entity.pdbx_description
1 polymer ?
#
loop_
_entity_poly.entity_id
_entity_poly.type
_entity_poly.pdbx_seq_one_letter_code
_entity_poly.pdbx_strand_id
1 'polypeptide(L)'
;MTLRWAAAAAVVLFCIAGCDRTAKPADAKQAPDAGAPAAVAETPTPDRVAPSDDAPVAAAPAIDGAPAFAAIYPGAQVDGQPLLAGGEAGAGGLVTFTTDASPDQVVAFYRERAEAAGLRSVTGMNQGEARAYG
;
A
#
# COMPACT_ATOMS: atom_id res chain seq x y z
N MET A 1 -12.04 -63.73 -8.39
CA MET A 1 -12.32 -63.81 -9.84
C MET A 1 -12.25 -62.41 -10.41
N THR A 2 -11.10 -61.96 -10.92
CA THR A 2 -10.62 -62.15 -12.31
C THR A 2 -11.46 -61.41 -13.35
N LEU A 3 -10.81 -60.40 -13.94
CA LEU A 3 -10.81 -60.03 -15.37
C LEU A 3 -12.04 -59.33 -15.96
N ARG A 4 -11.93 -58.41 -16.93
CA ARG A 4 -10.91 -57.44 -17.40
C ARG A 4 -11.58 -56.78 -18.65
N TRP A 5 -11.61 -55.43 -18.71
CA TRP A 5 -11.28 -54.58 -19.88
C TRP A 5 -12.30 -54.34 -21.02
N ALA A 6 -12.62 -53.05 -21.26
CA ALA A 6 -12.46 -52.30 -22.53
C ALA A 6 -13.01 -50.86 -22.32
N ALA A 7 -12.21 -49.80 -22.23
CA ALA A 7 -11.51 -49.06 -23.30
C ALA A 7 -12.32 -47.85 -23.83
N ALA A 8 -11.90 -46.63 -23.47
CA ALA A 8 -11.92 -45.37 -24.24
C ALA A 8 -11.55 -44.21 -23.27
N ALA A 9 -10.27 -43.88 -23.08
CA ALA A 9 -9.48 -42.98 -23.93
C ALA A 9 -10.01 -41.53 -23.97
N ALA A 10 -9.54 -40.68 -23.04
CA ALA A 10 -9.28 -39.27 -23.30
C ALA A 10 -8.18 -38.78 -22.35
N VAL A 11 -7.04 -38.51 -22.95
CA VAL A 11 -5.80 -38.00 -22.36
C VAL A 11 -5.96 -36.51 -22.05
N VAL A 12 -5.71 -36.09 -20.81
CA VAL A 12 -5.07 -34.79 -20.52
C VAL A 12 -4.02 -35.04 -19.44
N LEU A 13 -2.81 -35.29 -19.92
CA LEU A 13 -1.56 -35.27 -19.19
C LEU A 13 -1.11 -33.80 -19.09
N PHE A 14 -0.95 -33.24 -17.89
CA PHE A 14 0.14 -32.29 -17.66
C PHE A 14 0.56 -32.26 -16.19
N CYS A 15 1.88 -32.23 -16.02
CA CYS A 15 2.60 -32.81 -14.90
C CYS A 15 2.72 -31.92 -13.65
N ILE A 16 2.86 -32.64 -12.54
CA ILE A 16 3.46 -32.24 -11.27
C ILE A 16 4.95 -31.88 -11.50
N ALA A 17 5.51 -31.03 -10.63
CA ALA A 17 6.93 -30.73 -10.42
C ALA A 17 7.57 -29.64 -11.30
N GLY A 18 7.80 -28.48 -10.67
CA GLY A 18 8.55 -27.37 -11.25
C GLY A 18 9.08 -26.37 -10.22
N CYS A 19 9.47 -26.85 -9.03
CA CYS A 19 10.51 -26.18 -8.24
C CYS A 19 11.86 -26.58 -8.84
N ASP A 20 12.31 -25.90 -9.89
CA ASP A 20 13.71 -25.93 -10.31
C ASP A 20 13.98 -24.73 -11.23
N ARG A 21 14.27 -23.56 -10.63
CA ARG A 21 14.79 -22.40 -11.36
C ARG A 21 16.31 -22.46 -11.34
N THR A 22 16.86 -23.53 -11.92
CA THR A 22 18.29 -23.68 -12.25
C THR A 22 18.55 -23.14 -13.65
N ALA A 23 18.65 -21.81 -13.77
CA ALA A 23 19.16 -21.17 -14.97
C ALA A 23 20.69 -21.04 -14.88
N LYS A 24 21.39 -21.82 -15.70
CA LYS A 24 22.84 -21.75 -15.94
C LYS A 24 23.23 -20.37 -16.49
N PRO A 25 24.38 -19.78 -16.11
CA PRO A 25 24.80 -18.46 -16.57
C PRO A 25 25.16 -18.53 -18.06
N ALA A 26 24.48 -17.72 -18.86
CA ALA A 26 24.91 -17.41 -20.21
C ALA A 26 25.67 -16.07 -20.15
N ASP A 27 26.98 -16.20 -20.32
CA ASP A 27 27.92 -15.10 -20.53
C ASP A 27 27.47 -14.28 -21.75
N ALA A 28 27.06 -13.04 -21.51
CA ALA A 28 26.75 -12.07 -22.56
C ALA A 28 27.45 -10.74 -22.22
N LYS A 29 28.73 -10.71 -22.55
CA LYS A 29 29.50 -9.58 -23.10
C LYS A 29 28.87 -8.17 -22.96
N GLN A 30 29.54 -7.39 -22.13
CA GLN A 30 29.52 -5.95 -21.84
C GLN A 30 28.95 -4.97 -22.91
N ALA A 31 28.14 -4.04 -22.36
CA ALA A 31 27.66 -2.68 -22.74
C ALA A 31 28.07 -1.98 -24.06
N PRO A 32 27.23 -1.02 -24.50
CA PRO A 32 27.65 0.38 -24.36
C PRO A 32 26.74 1.23 -23.45
N ASP A 33 27.41 2.12 -22.72
CA ASP A 33 26.87 3.24 -21.96
C ASP A 33 26.28 4.32 -22.90
N ALA A 34 25.15 4.91 -22.52
CA ALA A 34 24.81 6.34 -22.65
C ALA A 34 23.30 6.56 -22.72
N GLY A 35 22.76 7.15 -21.66
CA GLY A 35 21.38 7.62 -21.62
C GLY A 35 21.02 8.22 -20.26
N ALA A 36 21.72 9.29 -19.87
CA ALA A 36 21.33 10.09 -18.71
C ALA A 36 19.89 10.58 -18.87
N PRO A 37 18.97 10.37 -17.90
CA PRO A 37 17.74 11.13 -17.89
C PRO A 37 18.08 12.58 -17.54
N ALA A 38 17.62 13.48 -18.40
CA ALA A 38 17.72 14.92 -18.23
C ALA A 38 17.23 15.35 -16.84
N ALA A 39 17.97 16.26 -16.22
CA ALA A 39 17.56 16.95 -15.01
C ALA A 39 16.18 17.59 -15.23
N VAL A 40 15.18 17.05 -14.53
CA VAL A 40 13.90 17.71 -14.36
C VAL A 40 14.15 18.94 -13.50
N ALA A 41 13.84 20.12 -14.02
CA ALA A 41 13.90 21.35 -13.26
C ALA A 41 12.93 21.24 -12.07
N GLU A 42 13.47 21.27 -10.85
CA GLU A 42 12.68 21.38 -9.63
C GLU A 42 11.93 22.72 -9.65
N THR A 43 10.60 22.65 -9.79
CA THR A 43 9.72 23.71 -9.29
C THR A 43 9.93 23.84 -7.78
N PRO A 44 10.05 25.07 -7.24
CA PRO A 44 10.29 25.26 -5.82
C PRO A 44 9.12 24.70 -5.02
N THR A 45 9.42 23.68 -4.22
CA THR A 45 8.53 23.14 -3.19
C THR A 45 8.23 24.27 -2.21
N PRO A 46 6.96 24.59 -1.92
CA PRO A 46 6.66 25.48 -0.81
C PRO A 46 7.24 24.87 0.47
N ASP A 47 7.85 25.72 1.31
CA ASP A 47 8.54 25.32 2.54
C ASP A 47 7.67 24.36 3.37
N ARG A 48 8.11 23.11 3.43
CA ARG A 48 7.48 22.06 4.23
C ARG A 48 7.85 22.31 5.70
N VAL A 49 6.85 22.67 6.50
CA VAL A 49 6.99 22.67 7.96
C VAL A 49 6.97 21.21 8.41
N ALA A 50 8.13 20.69 8.82
CA ALA A 50 8.23 19.40 9.47
C ALA A 50 7.38 19.44 10.77
N PRO A 51 6.47 18.48 10.99
CA PRO A 51 5.74 18.38 12.25
C PRO A 51 6.75 18.18 13.39
N SER A 52 6.65 19.00 14.44
CA SER A 52 7.42 18.78 15.67
C SER A 52 6.76 17.69 16.52
N ASP A 53 7.55 16.75 17.03
CA ASP A 53 7.12 15.52 17.73
C ASP A 53 6.35 15.71 19.06
N ASP A 54 6.15 16.94 19.56
CA ASP A 54 5.73 17.13 20.97
C ASP A 54 4.56 18.11 21.22
N ALA A 55 3.81 18.51 20.19
CA ALA A 55 2.59 19.28 20.37
C ALA A 55 1.40 18.57 19.73
N PRO A 56 0.22 18.50 20.39
CA PRO A 56 -1.00 18.07 19.72
C PRO A 56 -1.38 19.14 18.70
N VAL A 57 -0.82 19.03 17.50
CA VAL A 57 -1.23 19.83 16.35
C VAL A 57 -2.64 19.37 15.99
N ALA A 58 -3.58 20.31 15.97
CA ALA A 58 -4.94 20.05 15.55
C ALA A 58 -4.91 19.48 14.12
N ALA A 59 -5.30 18.21 13.98
CA ALA A 59 -5.37 17.56 12.69
C ALA A 59 -6.63 18.04 11.94
N ALA A 60 -6.45 18.54 10.72
CA ALA A 60 -7.56 18.97 9.89
C ALA A 60 -8.36 17.75 9.37
N PRO A 61 -9.69 17.88 9.18
CA PRO A 61 -10.49 16.80 8.62
C PRO A 61 -9.98 16.40 7.23
N ALA A 62 -10.09 15.11 6.87
CA ALA A 62 -9.66 14.62 5.56
C ALA A 62 -10.42 15.23 4.38
N ILE A 63 -11.71 15.39 4.57
CA ILE A 63 -12.67 16.06 3.69
C ILE A 63 -13.77 16.64 4.57
N ASP A 64 -14.59 17.52 4.00
CA ASP A 64 -15.81 17.98 4.67
C ASP A 64 -16.71 16.80 5.05
N GLY A 65 -17.11 16.74 6.32
CA GLY A 65 -17.95 15.67 6.86
C GLY A 65 -17.21 14.36 7.17
N ALA A 66 -15.89 14.29 7.02
CA ALA A 66 -15.12 13.14 7.49
C ALA A 66 -15.25 12.97 9.02
N PRO A 67 -15.27 11.72 9.54
CA PRO A 67 -15.18 11.47 10.96
C PRO A 67 -13.90 12.07 11.55
N ALA A 68 -13.97 12.60 12.77
CA ALA A 68 -12.82 13.24 13.42
C ALA A 68 -11.60 12.32 13.59
N PHE A 69 -11.80 11.00 13.70
CA PHE A 69 -10.71 10.04 13.79
C PHE A 69 -9.97 9.82 12.45
N ALA A 70 -10.60 10.18 11.32
CA ALA A 70 -10.07 10.07 9.96
C ALA A 70 -9.60 11.44 9.44
N ALA A 71 -8.85 12.17 10.26
CA ALA A 71 -8.23 13.45 9.91
C ALA A 71 -6.99 13.26 9.02
N ILE A 72 -6.56 14.28 8.26
CA ILE A 72 -5.25 14.22 7.57
C ILE A 72 -4.12 14.26 8.60
N TYR A 73 -3.06 13.48 8.35
CA TYR A 73 -1.85 13.53 9.15
C TYR A 73 -1.22 14.94 9.12
N PRO A 74 -0.83 15.54 10.26
CA PRO A 74 -0.29 16.90 10.30
C PRO A 74 0.89 17.09 9.35
N GLY A 75 0.85 18.17 8.55
CA GLY A 75 1.88 18.48 7.57
C GLY A 75 1.83 17.63 6.29
N ALA A 76 0.95 16.63 6.20
CA ALA A 76 0.82 15.82 5.00
C ALA A 76 0.26 16.61 3.81
N GLN A 77 0.69 16.21 2.62
CA GLN A 77 0.20 16.74 1.35
C GLN A 77 -0.76 15.73 0.74
N VAL A 78 -2.01 16.13 0.48
CA VAL A 78 -3.00 15.25 -0.15
C VAL A 78 -2.64 15.03 -1.61
N ASP A 79 -2.60 13.76 -2.02
CA ASP A 79 -2.29 13.36 -3.38
C ASP A 79 -3.60 13.11 -4.15
N GLY A 80 -3.81 13.90 -5.20
CA GLY A 80 -4.96 13.73 -6.09
C GLY A 80 -6.30 14.10 -5.44
N GLN A 81 -7.38 13.53 -6.00
CA GLN A 81 -8.75 13.76 -5.51
C GLN A 81 -9.19 12.62 -4.58
N PRO A 82 -9.79 12.92 -3.41
CA PRO A 82 -10.41 11.93 -2.55
C PRO A 82 -11.42 11.06 -3.29
N LEU A 83 -11.38 9.76 -3.04
CA LEU A 83 -12.40 8.83 -3.52
C LEU A 83 -13.48 8.69 -2.45
N LEU A 84 -14.72 9.03 -2.78
CA LEU A 84 -15.86 8.82 -1.90
C LEU A 84 -16.50 7.46 -2.16
N ALA A 85 -16.85 6.76 -1.10
CA ALA A 85 -17.57 5.50 -1.15
C ALA A 85 -18.90 5.63 -0.41
N GLY A 86 -19.94 5.00 -0.94
CA GLY A 86 -21.25 4.95 -0.29
C GLY A 86 -21.95 3.63 -0.58
N GLY A 87 -22.70 3.11 0.38
CA GLY A 87 -23.47 1.89 0.25
C GLY A 87 -24.28 1.58 1.51
N GLU A 88 -24.88 0.40 1.59
CA GLU A 88 -25.69 -0.01 2.75
C GLU A 88 -24.90 -0.03 4.07
N ALA A 89 -23.58 -0.22 3.99
CA ALA A 89 -22.67 -0.17 5.14
C ALA A 89 -22.34 1.26 5.64
N GLY A 90 -22.84 2.29 4.94
CA GLY A 90 -22.62 3.69 5.27
C GLY A 90 -21.73 4.43 4.28
N ALA A 91 -21.52 5.72 4.56
CA ALA A 91 -20.59 6.56 3.84
C ALA A 91 -19.15 6.26 4.25
N GLY A 92 -18.24 6.33 3.30
CA GLY A 92 -16.81 6.15 3.50
C GLY A 92 -16.02 6.89 2.43
N GLY A 93 -14.71 6.70 2.46
CA GLY A 93 -13.84 7.27 1.44
C GLY A 93 -12.39 6.89 1.65
N LEU A 94 -11.58 7.24 0.68
CA LEU A 94 -10.14 7.04 0.67
C LEU A 94 -9.47 8.36 0.30
N VAL A 95 -8.51 8.75 1.13
CA VAL A 95 -7.59 9.86 0.84
C VAL A 95 -6.18 9.31 0.81
N THR A 96 -5.44 9.65 -0.24
CA THR A 96 -4.01 9.37 -0.35
C THR A 96 -3.24 10.64 -0.03
N PHE A 97 -2.16 10.53 0.74
CA PHE A 97 -1.32 11.66 1.07
C PHE A 97 0.14 11.21 1.22
N THR A 98 1.06 12.16 1.07
CA THR A 98 2.48 12.02 1.39
C THR A 98 2.83 12.77 2.67
N THR A 99 3.73 12.19 3.45
CA THR A 99 4.28 12.78 4.68
C THR A 99 5.72 12.32 4.87
N ASP A 100 6.51 13.09 5.61
CA ASP A 100 7.88 12.72 5.99
C ASP A 100 7.93 11.83 7.24
N ALA A 101 6.80 11.64 7.91
CA ALA A 101 6.68 10.76 9.07
C ALA A 101 6.92 9.29 8.70
N SER A 102 7.44 8.51 9.65
CA SER A 102 7.62 7.08 9.44
C SER A 102 6.27 6.35 9.39
N PRO A 103 6.17 5.19 8.71
CA PRO A 103 4.93 4.41 8.67
C PRO A 103 4.39 4.07 10.07
N ASP A 104 5.27 3.76 11.02
CA ASP A 104 4.87 3.41 12.38
C ASP A 104 4.33 4.64 13.16
N GLN A 105 4.87 5.84 12.93
CA GLN A 105 4.31 7.09 13.48
C GLN A 105 2.91 7.37 12.93
N VAL A 106 2.71 7.20 11.62
CA VAL A 106 1.41 7.40 10.98
C VAL A 106 0.37 6.40 11.53
N VAL A 107 0.74 5.13 11.70
CA VAL A 107 -0.16 4.12 12.29
C VAL A 107 -0.49 4.45 13.75
N ALA A 108 0.49 4.83 14.56
CA ALA A 108 0.25 5.21 15.96
C ALA A 108 -0.74 6.38 16.06
N PHE A 109 -0.54 7.41 15.23
CA PHE A 109 -1.41 8.57 15.12
C PHE A 109 -2.89 8.20 14.85
N TYR A 110 -3.14 7.31 13.89
CA TYR A 110 -4.51 6.91 13.55
C TYR A 110 -5.10 5.93 14.56
N ARG A 111 -4.26 5.07 15.16
CA ARG A 111 -4.70 4.15 16.22
C ARG A 111 -5.22 4.91 17.43
N GLU A 112 -4.45 5.87 17.95
CA GLU A 112 -4.85 6.66 19.11
C GLU A 112 -6.19 7.37 18.90
N ARG A 113 -6.41 7.91 17.70
CA ARG A 113 -7.66 8.58 17.32
C ARG A 113 -8.83 7.61 17.20
N ALA A 114 -8.60 6.46 16.57
CA ALA A 114 -9.62 5.42 16.45
C ALA A 114 -10.06 4.92 17.83
N GLU A 115 -9.09 4.64 18.71
CA GLU A 115 -9.35 4.19 20.08
C GLU A 115 -10.05 5.26 20.92
N ALA A 116 -9.66 6.53 20.80
CA ALA A 116 -10.35 7.64 21.43
C ALA A 116 -11.80 7.81 20.93
N ALA A 117 -12.09 7.40 19.69
CA ALA A 117 -13.43 7.33 19.14
C ALA A 117 -14.19 6.02 19.50
N GLY A 118 -13.61 5.16 20.34
CA GLY A 118 -14.21 3.89 20.77
C GLY A 118 -14.12 2.77 19.74
N LEU A 119 -13.33 2.95 18.68
CA LEU A 119 -13.08 1.94 17.66
C LEU A 119 -11.98 0.97 18.14
N ARG A 120 -12.00 -0.24 17.61
CA ARG A 120 -10.96 -1.25 17.83
C ARG A 120 -10.42 -1.70 16.50
N SER A 121 -9.11 -1.87 16.42
CA SER A 121 -8.47 -2.45 15.25
C SER A 121 -8.90 -3.91 15.10
N VAL A 122 -9.26 -4.30 13.88
CA VAL A 122 -9.68 -5.65 13.51
C VAL A 122 -8.74 -6.29 12.50
N THR A 123 -7.85 -5.53 11.87
CA THR A 123 -6.94 -6.00 10.82
C THR A 123 -5.62 -5.24 10.86
N GLY A 124 -4.51 -5.94 10.63
CA GLY A 124 -3.19 -5.34 10.48
C GLY A 124 -2.30 -6.19 9.59
N MET A 125 -1.44 -5.55 8.81
CA MET A 125 -0.49 -6.23 7.92
C MET A 125 0.77 -5.38 7.74
N ASN A 126 1.94 -6.00 7.86
CA ASN A 126 3.24 -5.36 7.68
C ASN A 126 4.01 -6.10 6.58
N GLN A 127 4.34 -5.42 5.48
CA GLN A 127 5.00 -6.02 4.31
C GLN A 127 6.12 -5.09 3.83
N GLY A 128 7.37 -5.42 4.17
CA GLY A 128 8.51 -4.53 3.93
C GLY A 128 8.32 -3.21 4.70
N GLU A 129 8.35 -2.09 3.99
CA GLU A 129 8.07 -0.75 4.55
C GLU A 129 6.56 -0.43 4.63
N ALA A 130 5.70 -1.24 4.00
CA ALA A 130 4.26 -1.00 4.05
C ALA A 130 3.68 -1.43 5.40
N ARG A 131 2.76 -0.61 5.90
CA ARG A 131 1.94 -0.87 7.10
C ARG A 131 0.47 -0.69 6.72
N ALA A 132 -0.36 -1.64 7.09
CA ALA A 132 -1.81 -1.55 7.02
C ALA A 132 -2.40 -1.66 8.42
N TYR A 133 -3.38 -0.81 8.70
CA TYR A 133 -4.07 -0.69 9.97
C TYR A 133 -5.56 -0.50 9.70
N GLY A 134 -6.42 -1.24 10.40
CA GLY A 134 -7.88 -1.15 10.31
C GLY A 134 -8.57 -1.85 11.46
#